data_AF-A0AAJ1TCX5-F1
#
_entry.id   AF-A0AAJ1TCX5-F1
#
_cell.length_a   1.000
_cell.length_b   1.000
_cell.length_c   1.000
_cell.angle_alpha   90.00
_cell.angle_beta   90.00
_cell.angle_gamma   90.00
#
_symmetry.space_group_name_H-M   'P 1'
#
loop_
_entity.id
_entity.type
_entity.pdbx_description
1 polymer ?
#
loop_
_entity_poly.entity_id
_entity_poly.type
_entity_poly.pdbx_seq_one_letter_code
_entity_poly.pdbx_strand_id
1 'polypeptide(L)'
;MANPQIVDLIQKDLDQDLTNTDQQYLDVYLANSPEDAAMASRFQQLVFELSNLCKVTPVLPLTEMVFEQMEEEERQQQRARVLKRWKIASIGIGIVVLLLTAVIAFVPIGTTSWPMKILANPRLYTESVKKGGILSPDKDLVALWDEKNQVQVYDKKGNEAIPKQSMVSAKDPKIEWLNNDRLIVKFTDSVGGLVTFEFPVETSANKR
;
A
#
# COMPACT_ATOMS: atom_id res chain seq x y z
N MET A 1 28.18 -45.03 -30.73
CA MET A 1 28.14 -44.97 -29.25
C MET A 1 28.05 -43.49 -28.90
N ALA A 2 27.00 -43.08 -28.19
CA ALA A 2 26.81 -41.69 -27.82
C ALA A 2 27.97 -41.20 -26.94
N ASN A 3 28.52 -40.01 -27.26
CA ASN A 3 29.59 -39.43 -26.46
C ASN A 3 29.00 -38.90 -25.13
N PRO A 4 29.40 -39.44 -23.97
CA PRO A 4 28.81 -39.07 -22.68
C PRO A 4 28.92 -37.58 -22.38
N GLN A 5 30.01 -36.93 -22.82
CA GLN A 5 30.21 -35.50 -22.63
C GLN A 5 29.17 -34.66 -23.40
N ILE A 6 28.76 -35.12 -24.58
CA ILE A 6 27.77 -34.41 -25.40
C ILE A 6 26.37 -34.62 -24.82
N VAL A 7 26.08 -35.81 -24.30
CA VAL A 7 24.81 -36.07 -23.60
C VAL A 7 24.66 -35.15 -22.38
N ASP A 8 25.74 -34.94 -21.61
CA ASP A 8 25.73 -34.01 -20.47
C ASP A 8 25.47 -32.56 -20.92
N LEU A 9 26.06 -32.13 -22.05
CA LEU A 9 25.82 -30.80 -22.61
C LEU A 9 24.38 -30.63 -23.10
N ILE A 10 23.81 -31.66 -23.74
CA ILE A 10 22.40 -31.65 -24.14
C ILE A 10 21.48 -31.54 -22.92
N GLN A 11 21.78 -32.26 -21.83
CA GLN A 11 20.97 -32.18 -20.60
C GLN A 11 21.04 -30.78 -19.97
N LYS A 12 22.23 -30.19 -19.89
CA LYS A 12 22.41 -28.82 -19.41
C LYS A 12 21.70 -27.76 -20.26
N ASP A 13 21.65 -27.95 -21.57
CA ASP A 13 20.87 -27.09 -22.48
C ASP A 13 19.37 -27.14 -22.15
N LEU A 14 18.84 -28.35 -21.91
CA LEU A 14 17.43 -28.55 -21.54
C LEU A 14 17.09 -27.94 -20.18
N ASP A 15 18.02 -27.97 -19.23
CA ASP A 15 17.90 -27.36 -17.91
C ASP A 15 18.16 -25.84 -17.91
N GLN A 16 18.51 -25.25 -19.06
CA GLN A 16 18.88 -23.84 -19.23
C GLN A 16 20.09 -23.39 -18.39
N ASP A 17 21.02 -24.32 -18.11
CA ASP A 17 22.24 -24.09 -17.32
C ASP A 17 23.51 -24.12 -18.19
N LEU A 18 23.35 -23.95 -19.51
CA LEU A 18 24.46 -23.99 -20.46
C LEU A 18 25.10 -22.61 -20.64
N THR A 19 26.44 -22.57 -20.68
CA THR A 19 27.17 -21.33 -20.97
C THR A 19 27.17 -21.04 -22.48
N ASN A 20 27.27 -19.76 -22.87
CA ASN A 20 27.28 -19.36 -24.29
C ASN A 20 28.40 -20.04 -25.11
N THR A 21 29.55 -20.33 -24.49
CA THR A 21 30.67 -21.01 -25.15
C THR A 21 30.38 -22.49 -25.38
N ASP A 22 29.75 -23.15 -24.41
CA ASP A 22 29.40 -24.56 -24.51
C ASP A 22 28.23 -24.77 -25.48
N GLN A 23 27.33 -23.80 -25.57
CA GLN A 23 26.24 -23.80 -26.54
C GLN A 23 26.75 -23.76 -27.98
N GLN A 24 27.69 -22.85 -28.27
CA GLN A 24 28.33 -22.78 -29.60
C GLN A 24 29.06 -24.08 -29.94
N TYR A 25 29.74 -24.68 -28.97
CA TYR A 25 30.41 -25.96 -29.17
C TYR A 25 29.40 -27.09 -29.45
N LEU A 26 28.30 -27.15 -28.69
CA LEU A 26 27.25 -28.13 -28.87
C LEU A 26 26.60 -27.98 -30.25
N ASP A 27 26.27 -26.77 -30.68
CA ASP A 27 25.66 -26.50 -31.99
C ASP A 27 26.56 -26.97 -33.15
N VAL A 28 27.86 -26.67 -33.06
CA VAL A 28 28.85 -27.12 -34.06
C VAL A 28 28.98 -28.64 -34.05
N TYR A 29 28.93 -29.27 -32.88
CA TYR A 29 29.02 -30.72 -32.77
C TYR A 29 27.77 -31.41 -33.34
N LEU A 30 26.57 -30.94 -32.99
CA LEU A 30 25.29 -31.48 -33.48
C LEU A 30 25.14 -31.30 -34.99
N ALA A 31 25.68 -30.22 -35.57
CA ALA A 31 25.73 -30.05 -37.02
C ALA A 31 26.55 -31.13 -37.74
N ASN A 32 27.55 -31.72 -37.06
CA ASN A 32 28.42 -32.75 -37.61
C ASN A 32 27.97 -34.19 -37.26
N SER A 33 27.10 -34.37 -36.27
CA SER A 33 26.60 -35.68 -35.83
C SER A 33 25.06 -35.75 -35.92
N PRO A 34 24.51 -36.27 -37.04
CA PRO A 34 23.06 -36.33 -37.22
C PRO A 34 22.37 -37.31 -36.26
N GLU A 35 23.09 -38.33 -35.77
CA GLU A 35 22.57 -39.27 -34.76
C GLU A 35 22.35 -38.59 -33.41
N ASP A 36 23.32 -37.78 -32.96
CA ASP A 36 23.23 -37.04 -31.71
C ASP A 36 22.23 -35.87 -31.81
N ALA A 37 22.12 -35.23 -32.98
CA ALA A 37 21.09 -34.22 -33.24
C ALA A 37 19.67 -34.79 -33.16
N ALA A 38 19.45 -35.99 -33.71
CA ALA A 38 18.16 -36.68 -33.58
C ALA A 38 17.84 -37.03 -32.12
N MET A 39 18.86 -37.35 -31.32
CA MET A 39 18.70 -37.61 -29.89
C MET A 39 18.34 -36.35 -29.11
N ALA A 40 19.04 -35.24 -29.36
CA ALA A 40 18.74 -33.94 -28.76
C ALA A 40 17.29 -33.50 -29.05
N SER A 41 16.85 -33.66 -30.31
CA SER A 41 15.47 -33.37 -30.71
C SER A 41 14.44 -34.23 -29.97
N ARG A 42 14.72 -35.53 -29.76
CA ARG A 42 13.85 -36.42 -28.96
C ARG A 42 13.78 -35.98 -27.51
N PHE A 43 14.88 -35.55 -26.91
CA PHE A 43 14.85 -35.04 -25.53
C PHE A 43 14.05 -33.74 -25.42
N GLN A 44 14.21 -32.81 -26.36
CA GLN A 44 13.39 -31.59 -26.41
C GLN A 44 11.89 -31.93 -26.52
N GLN A 45 11.55 -32.90 -27.36
CA GLN A 45 10.17 -33.38 -27.48
C GLN A 45 9.66 -33.99 -26.17
N LEU A 46 10.45 -34.81 -25.48
CA LEU A 46 10.09 -35.36 -24.18
C LEU A 46 9.87 -34.29 -23.12
N VAL A 47 10.75 -33.29 -23.04
CA VAL A 47 10.59 -32.15 -22.12
C VAL A 47 9.29 -31.40 -22.42
N PHE A 48 8.98 -31.17 -23.70
CA PHE A 48 7.71 -30.56 -24.10
C PHE A 48 6.50 -31.41 -23.70
N GLU A 49 6.52 -32.71 -23.95
CA GLU A 49 5.46 -33.64 -23.53
C GLU A 49 5.28 -33.66 -22.01
N LEU A 50 6.37 -33.67 -21.25
CA LEU A 50 6.35 -33.60 -19.79
C LEU A 50 5.82 -32.25 -19.28
N SER A 51 6.14 -31.15 -19.96
CA SER A 51 5.65 -29.82 -19.60
C SER A 51 4.14 -29.64 -19.81
N ASN A 52 3.56 -30.44 -20.71
CA ASN A 52 2.13 -30.48 -20.99
C ASN A 52 1.34 -31.39 -20.03
N LEU A 53 2.02 -32.15 -19.17
CA LEU A 53 1.34 -32.92 -18.14
C LEU A 53 0.62 -31.98 -17.18
N CYS A 54 -0.53 -32.43 -16.67
CA CYS A 54 -1.31 -31.69 -15.69
C CYS A 54 -0.42 -31.34 -14.49
N LYS A 55 -0.19 -30.04 -14.26
CA LYS A 55 0.59 -29.57 -13.13
C LYS A 55 -0.10 -30.05 -11.87
N VAL A 56 0.56 -30.95 -11.14
CA VAL A 56 0.09 -31.40 -9.83
C VAL A 56 0.10 -30.17 -8.94
N THR A 57 -1.09 -29.65 -8.62
CA THR A 57 -1.22 -28.64 -7.58
C THR A 57 -0.74 -29.30 -6.29
N PRO A 58 0.33 -28.80 -5.65
CA PRO A 58 0.71 -29.34 -4.36
C PRO A 58 -0.53 -29.24 -3.46
N VAL A 59 -0.83 -30.31 -2.73
CA VAL A 59 -1.87 -30.27 -1.70
C VAL A 59 -1.43 -29.16 -0.75
N LEU A 60 -2.17 -28.05 -0.75
CA LEU A 60 -1.92 -26.95 0.17
C LEU A 60 -1.83 -27.57 1.58
N PRO A 61 -0.77 -27.27 2.34
CA PRO A 61 -0.63 -27.83 3.67
C PRO A 61 -1.90 -27.49 4.46
N LEU A 62 -2.46 -28.44 5.21
CA LEU A 62 -3.70 -28.23 5.99
C LEU A 62 -3.67 -26.93 6.81
N THR A 63 -2.49 -26.48 7.20
CA THR A 63 -2.26 -25.21 7.87
C THR A 63 -2.76 -24.01 7.07
N GLU A 64 -2.51 -23.94 5.76
CA GLU A 64 -2.95 -22.83 4.91
C GLU A 64 -4.47 -22.79 4.74
N MET A 65 -5.12 -23.95 4.55
CA MET A 65 -6.59 -24.04 4.53
C MET A 65 -7.22 -23.61 5.86
N VAL A 66 -6.61 -23.97 6.99
CA VAL A 66 -7.09 -23.57 8.32
C VAL A 66 -6.85 -22.08 8.57
N PHE A 67 -5.76 -21.51 8.05
CA PHE A 67 -5.51 -20.06 8.12
C PHE A 67 -6.55 -19.28 7.32
N GLU A 68 -6.90 -19.71 6.11
CA GLU A 68 -7.96 -19.06 5.32
C GLU A 68 -9.31 -19.11 6.04
N GLN A 69 -9.67 -20.26 6.64
CA GLN A 69 -10.90 -20.39 7.42
C GLN A 69 -10.92 -19.49 8.66
N MET A 70 -9.81 -19.40 9.41
CA MET A 70 -9.72 -18.51 10.57
C MET A 70 -9.80 -17.03 10.16
N GLU A 71 -9.15 -16.64 9.05
CA GLU A 71 -9.18 -15.25 8.58
C GLU A 71 -10.60 -14.85 8.11
N GLU A 72 -11.32 -15.76 7.48
CA GLU A 72 -12.72 -15.55 7.08
C GLU A 72 -13.65 -15.38 8.29
N GLU A 73 -13.48 -16.20 9.34
CA GLU A 73 -14.23 -16.07 10.58
C GLU A 73 -13.94 -14.72 11.28
N GLU A 74 -12.67 -14.31 11.34
CA GLU A 74 -12.30 -13.00 11.90
C GLU A 74 -12.90 -11.83 11.10
N ARG A 75 -12.86 -11.88 9.76
CA ARG A 75 -13.48 -10.86 8.91
C ARG A 75 -15.00 -10.79 9.11
N GLN A 76 -15.68 -11.92 9.28
CA GLN A 76 -17.13 -11.94 9.57
C GLN A 76 -17.44 -11.36 10.95
N GLN A 77 -16.65 -11.68 11.98
CA GLN A 77 -16.81 -11.12 13.31
C GLN A 77 -16.57 -9.60 13.34
N GLN A 78 -15.57 -9.10 12.61
CA GLN A 78 -15.30 -7.67 12.51
C GLN A 78 -16.46 -6.94 11.81
N ARG A 79 -16.99 -7.47 10.70
CA ARG A 79 -18.17 -6.90 10.02
C ARG A 79 -19.40 -6.84 10.92
N ALA A 80 -19.66 -7.88 11.71
CA ALA A 80 -20.77 -7.91 12.66
C ALA A 80 -20.64 -6.84 13.75
N ARG A 81 -19.42 -6.61 14.27
CA ARG A 81 -19.16 -5.55 15.28
C ARG A 81 -19.35 -4.14 14.70
N VAL A 82 -18.90 -3.90 13.47
CA VAL A 82 -19.04 -2.60 12.80
C VAL A 82 -20.51 -2.28 12.53
N LEU A 83 -21.29 -3.24 12.01
CA LEU A 83 -22.73 -3.05 11.75
C LEU A 83 -23.53 -2.78 13.03
N LYS A 84 -23.18 -3.43 14.15
CA LYS A 84 -23.83 -3.20 15.45
C LYS A 84 -23.57 -1.78 15.99
N ARG A 85 -22.36 -1.24 15.79
CA ARG A 85 -22.01 0.14 16.17
C ARG A 85 -22.74 1.19 15.32
N TRP A 86 -22.93 0.93 14.02
CA TRP A 86 -23.61 1.87 13.13
C TRP A 86 -25.12 2.01 13.40
N LYS A 87 -25.80 0.92 13.80
CA LYS A 87 -27.23 0.98 14.17
C LYS A 87 -27.51 1.85 15.41
N ILE A 88 -26.56 1.95 16.34
CA ILE A 88 -26.71 2.78 17.55
C ILE A 88 -26.45 4.26 17.22
N ALA A 89 -25.52 4.54 16.31
CA ALA A 89 -25.21 5.90 15.89
C ALA A 89 -26.30 6.54 15.01
N SER A 90 -27.03 5.76 14.20
CA SER A 90 -28.05 6.30 13.28
C SER A 90 -29.29 6.87 13.96
N ILE A 91 -29.63 6.40 15.16
CA ILE A 91 -30.80 6.90 15.93
C ILE A 91 -30.53 8.32 16.46
N GLY A 92 -29.31 8.63 16.87
CA GLY A 92 -28.93 9.97 17.35
C GLY A 92 -28.86 11.03 16.25
N ILE A 93 -28.44 10.64 15.03
CA ILE A 93 -28.28 11.55 13.89
C ILE A 93 -29.65 12.03 13.37
N GLY A 94 -30.68 11.17 13.40
CA GLY A 94 -32.02 11.53 12.94
C GLY A 94 -32.65 12.69 13.72
N ILE A 95 -32.44 12.74 15.04
CA ILE A 95 -32.98 13.81 15.91
C ILE A 95 -32.26 15.15 15.66
N VAL A 96 -30.95 15.11 15.41
CA VAL A 96 -30.15 16.32 15.15
C VAL A 96 -30.48 16.94 13.79
N VAL A 97 -30.68 16.12 12.76
CA VAL A 97 -31.05 16.61 11.41
C VAL A 97 -32.46 17.24 11.43
N LEU A 98 -33.40 16.66 12.18
CA LEU A 98 -34.78 17.18 12.27
C LEU A 98 -34.84 18.52 13.04
N LEU A 99 -34.00 18.71 14.05
CA LEU A 99 -33.83 20.00 14.72
C LEU A 99 -33.15 21.05 13.82
N LEU A 100 -32.19 20.65 12.99
CA LEU A 100 -31.50 21.55 12.06
C LEU A 100 -32.39 22.02 10.91
N THR A 101 -33.26 21.16 10.36
CA THR A 101 -34.17 21.55 9.27
C THR A 101 -35.30 22.47 9.73
N ALA A 102 -35.77 22.36 10.98
CA ALA A 102 -36.75 23.27 11.54
C ALA A 102 -36.23 24.71 11.71
N VAL A 103 -34.91 24.90 11.88
CA VAL A 103 -34.29 26.23 12.01
C VAL A 103 -34.03 26.87 10.62
N ILE A 104 -33.87 26.08 9.56
CA ILE A 104 -33.53 26.59 8.22
C ILE A 104 -34.75 27.15 7.47
N ALA A 105 -35.98 26.81 7.87
CA ALA A 105 -37.19 27.29 7.20
C ALA A 105 -37.51 28.79 7.37
N PHE A 106 -36.68 29.56 8.10
CA PHE A 106 -36.93 30.98 8.38
C PHE A 106 -35.82 31.94 7.91
N VAL A 107 -35.00 31.56 6.92
CA VAL A 107 -33.99 32.47 6.35
C VAL A 107 -34.06 32.50 4.82
N PRO A 108 -34.33 33.65 4.18
CA PRO A 108 -34.40 33.76 2.73
C PRO A 108 -33.00 33.61 2.12
N ILE A 109 -32.89 32.72 1.15
CA ILE A 109 -31.64 32.36 0.45
C ILE A 109 -31.28 33.48 -0.53
N GLY A 110 -30.38 34.37 -0.11
CA GLY A 110 -29.63 35.25 -0.99
C GLY A 110 -28.34 34.57 -1.43
N THR A 111 -28.19 34.35 -2.73
CA THR A 111 -26.97 33.83 -3.35
C THR A 111 -25.83 34.80 -3.11
N THR A 112 -24.95 34.47 -2.17
CA THR A 112 -23.64 35.12 -2.06
C THR A 112 -22.60 34.01 -1.99
N SER A 113 -21.70 33.97 -2.96
CA SER A 113 -20.51 33.14 -2.92
C SER A 113 -19.62 33.65 -1.79
N TRP A 114 -19.74 33.05 -0.61
CA TRP A 114 -18.88 33.39 0.52
C TRP A 114 -17.48 32.84 0.24
N PRO A 115 -16.42 33.65 0.33
CA PRO A 115 -15.09 33.11 0.48
C PRO A 115 -15.10 32.33 1.81
N MET A 116 -14.77 31.05 1.76
CA MET A 116 -14.62 30.21 2.95
C MET A 116 -13.52 30.82 3.82
N LYS A 117 -13.90 31.72 4.74
CA LYS A 117 -13.01 32.15 5.82
C LYS A 117 -12.92 30.95 6.75
N ILE A 118 -11.85 30.18 6.59
CA ILE A 118 -11.40 29.19 7.56
C ILE A 118 -11.36 29.93 8.90
N LEU A 119 -12.26 29.58 9.81
CA LEU A 119 -12.34 30.18 11.13
C LEU A 119 -11.08 29.74 11.90
N ALA A 120 -10.08 30.62 11.92
CA ALA A 120 -8.86 30.46 12.68
C ALA A 120 -9.21 30.24 14.16
N ASN A 121 -9.04 29.00 14.62
CA ASN A 121 -9.30 28.64 16.00
C ASN A 121 -7.99 28.25 16.69
N PRO A 122 -7.29 29.19 17.34
CA PRO A 122 -5.98 28.94 17.95
C PRO A 122 -5.99 27.85 19.03
N ARG A 123 -7.17 27.46 19.52
CA ARG A 123 -7.31 26.31 20.42
C ARG A 123 -6.86 25.00 19.77
N LEU A 124 -7.07 24.84 18.46
CA LEU A 124 -6.68 23.62 17.72
C LEU A 124 -5.17 23.39 17.82
N TYR A 125 -4.37 24.44 17.59
CA TYR A 125 -2.91 24.36 17.75
C TYR A 125 -2.50 23.91 19.16
N THR A 126 -3.06 24.53 20.19
CA THR A 126 -2.72 24.19 21.59
C THR A 126 -3.18 22.79 21.98
N GLU A 127 -4.27 22.29 21.41
CA GLU A 127 -4.79 20.96 21.66
C GLU A 127 -3.94 19.89 20.95
N SER A 128 -3.51 20.15 19.71
CA SER A 128 -2.60 19.28 18.97
C SER A 128 -1.27 19.09 19.68
N VAL A 129 -0.70 20.16 20.25
CA VAL A 129 0.54 20.07 21.05
C VAL A 129 0.33 19.22 22.31
N LYS A 130 -0.80 19.39 23.01
CA LYS A 130 -1.13 18.58 24.20
C LYS A 130 -1.36 17.11 23.88
N LYS A 131 -1.84 16.79 22.68
CA LYS A 131 -2.03 15.42 22.18
C LYS A 131 -0.75 14.76 21.67
N GLY A 132 0.41 15.39 21.84
CA GLY A 132 1.70 14.85 21.40
C GLY A 132 2.07 15.19 19.95
N GLY A 133 1.44 16.23 19.37
CA GLY A 133 1.81 16.73 18.07
C GLY A 133 3.25 17.24 18.02
N ILE A 134 3.92 17.01 16.89
CA ILE A 134 5.32 17.34 16.68
C ILE A 134 5.42 18.74 16.07
N LEU A 135 6.18 19.60 16.74
CA LEU A 135 6.40 20.97 16.31
C LEU A 135 7.44 21.04 15.19
N SER A 136 7.19 21.91 14.21
CA SER A 136 8.17 22.33 13.21
C SER A 136 9.37 23.03 13.90
N PRO A 137 10.57 23.06 13.30
CA PRO A 137 11.75 23.69 13.92
C PRO A 137 11.52 25.16 14.31
N ASP A 138 10.76 25.92 13.50
CA ASP A 138 10.37 27.31 13.79
C ASP A 138 9.23 27.43 14.84
N LYS A 139 8.68 26.28 15.26
CA LYS A 139 7.56 26.15 16.20
C LYS A 139 6.26 26.82 15.74
N ASP A 140 6.14 27.18 14.46
CA ASP A 140 4.95 27.83 13.90
C ASP A 140 3.88 26.83 13.45
N LEU A 141 4.28 25.58 13.22
CA LEU A 141 3.42 24.49 12.78
C LEU A 141 3.47 23.33 13.76
N VAL A 142 2.33 22.65 13.92
CA VAL A 142 2.22 21.39 14.66
C VAL A 142 1.63 20.32 13.74
N ALA A 143 2.34 19.20 13.60
CA ALA A 143 1.87 18.02 12.89
C ALA A 143 1.35 17.00 13.90
N LEU A 144 0.14 16.47 13.66
CA LEU A 144 -0.49 15.47 14.50
C LEU A 144 -0.91 14.28 13.64
N TRP A 145 -0.64 13.08 14.14
CA TRP A 145 -1.23 11.86 13.62
C TRP A 145 -2.57 11.60 14.33
N ASP A 146 -3.65 11.48 13.57
CA ASP A 146 -4.98 11.16 14.09
C ASP A 146 -5.20 9.64 14.17
N GLU A 147 -6.11 9.21 15.06
CA GLU A 147 -6.51 7.81 15.26
C GLU A 147 -7.11 7.16 14.00
N LYS A 148 -7.51 7.99 13.03
CA LYS A 148 -8.03 7.58 11.72
C LYS A 148 -6.93 7.39 10.66
N ASN A 149 -5.66 7.32 11.05
CA ASN A 149 -4.51 7.28 10.16
C ASN A 149 -4.44 8.49 9.21
N GLN A 150 -4.62 9.68 9.78
CA GLN A 150 -4.56 10.92 9.03
C GLN A 150 -3.49 11.86 9.58
N VAL A 151 -2.75 12.49 8.67
CA VAL A 151 -1.82 13.57 9.01
C VAL A 151 -2.59 14.88 8.98
N GLN A 152 -2.52 15.63 10.08
CA GLN A 152 -3.10 16.97 10.19
C GLN A 152 -2.00 17.93 10.59
N VAL A 153 -1.88 19.06 9.88
CA VAL A 153 -0.89 20.10 10.18
C VAL A 153 -1.61 21.40 10.46
N TYR A 154 -1.35 22.00 11.62
CA TYR A 154 -1.97 23.24 12.06
C TYR A 154 -0.92 24.35 12.25
N ASP A 155 -1.24 25.55 11.81
CA ASP A 155 -0.53 26.80 12.16
C ASP A 155 -0.84 27.20 13.61
N LYS A 156 0.02 27.98 14.28
CA LYS A 156 -0.25 28.72 15.54
C LYS A 156 -1.62 29.39 15.58
N LYS A 157 -2.11 29.86 14.43
CA LYS A 157 -3.45 30.48 14.30
C LYS A 157 -4.60 29.47 14.33
N GLY A 158 -4.28 28.17 14.34
CA GLY A 158 -5.24 27.07 14.28
C GLY A 158 -5.80 26.81 12.88
N ASN A 159 -5.13 27.30 11.84
CA ASN A 159 -5.49 27.03 10.45
C ASN A 159 -4.87 25.70 10.00
N GLU A 160 -5.62 24.90 9.26
CA GLU A 160 -5.06 23.73 8.58
C GLU A 160 -4.07 24.20 7.49
N ALA A 161 -2.79 23.84 7.63
CA ALA A 161 -1.72 24.20 6.70
C ALA A 161 -1.66 23.24 5.50
N ILE A 162 -2.17 22.02 5.65
CA ILE A 162 -2.26 21.00 4.60
C ILE A 162 -3.64 20.34 4.69
N PRO A 163 -4.31 20.05 3.56
CA PRO A 163 -5.51 19.21 3.57
C PRO A 163 -5.22 17.85 4.21
N LYS A 164 -6.19 17.34 4.99
CA LYS A 164 -6.07 16.06 5.70
C LYS A 164 -5.73 14.94 4.74
N GLN A 165 -4.59 14.29 4.97
CA GLN A 165 -4.14 13.18 4.14
C GLN A 165 -4.33 11.87 4.88
N SER A 166 -5.16 10.99 4.31
CA SER A 166 -5.44 9.67 4.86
C SER A 166 -4.46 8.64 4.30
N MET A 167 -3.82 7.89 5.18
CA MET A 167 -2.90 6.81 4.79
C MET A 167 -3.55 5.47 5.13
N VAL A 168 -3.88 4.70 4.08
CA VAL A 168 -4.49 3.37 4.22
C VAL A 168 -3.42 2.39 4.73
N SER A 169 -3.76 1.57 5.72
CA SER A 169 -2.87 0.52 6.26
C SER A 169 -1.54 0.97 6.91
N ALA A 170 -1.44 2.23 7.35
CA ALA A 170 -0.25 2.68 8.08
C ALA A 170 -0.16 2.01 9.47
N LYS A 171 0.93 1.26 9.71
CA LYS A 171 1.35 0.74 11.02
C LYS A 171 2.56 1.52 11.52
N ASP A 172 2.58 1.81 12.83
CA ASP A 172 3.64 2.54 13.53
C ASP A 172 4.14 3.82 12.83
N PRO A 173 3.24 4.79 12.59
CA PRO A 173 3.58 6.01 11.86
C PRO A 173 4.52 6.89 12.69
N LYS A 174 5.64 7.26 12.08
CA LYS A 174 6.62 8.19 12.62
C LYS A 174 6.60 9.47 11.80
N ILE A 175 6.23 10.56 12.44
CA ILE A 175 6.25 11.90 11.85
C ILE A 175 7.58 12.56 12.21
N GLU A 176 8.25 13.17 11.23
CA GLU A 176 9.49 13.92 11.41
C GLU A 176 9.45 15.18 10.53
N TRP A 177 9.89 16.33 11.05
CA TRP A 177 10.09 17.52 10.22
C TRP A 177 11.48 17.47 9.60
N LEU A 178 11.56 17.57 8.26
CA LEU A 178 12.85 17.67 7.57
C LEU A 178 13.40 19.09 7.62
N ASN A 179 12.51 20.08 7.42
CA ASN A 179 12.79 21.50 7.54
C ASN A 179 11.47 22.24 7.86
N ASN A 180 11.49 23.57 7.85
CA ASN A 180 10.35 24.41 8.25
C ASN A 180 9.10 24.21 7.38
N ASP A 181 9.29 23.82 6.12
CA ASP A 181 8.25 23.71 5.09
C ASP A 181 8.09 22.27 4.57
N ARG A 182 8.71 21.26 5.20
CA ARG A 182 8.65 19.87 4.76
C ARG A 182 8.47 18.92 5.92
N LEU A 183 7.37 18.17 5.85
CA LEU A 183 7.02 17.12 6.77
C LEU A 183 7.30 15.76 6.12
N ILE A 184 7.95 14.86 6.85
CA ILE A 184 8.14 13.47 6.45
C ILE A 184 7.29 12.59 7.36
N VAL A 185 6.60 11.65 6.75
CA VAL A 185 5.88 10.59 7.46
C VAL A 185 6.39 9.25 6.99
N LYS A 186 6.95 8.49 7.92
CA LYS A 186 7.43 7.12 7.71
C LYS A 186 6.45 6.17 8.36
N PHE A 187 6.01 5.15 7.66
CA PHE A 187 5.15 4.12 8.23
C PHE A 187 5.42 2.77 7.57
N THR A 188 5.07 1.70 8.26
CA THR A 188 5.13 0.35 7.72
C THR A 188 3.78 0.04 7.08
N ASP A 189 3.77 -0.37 5.80
CA ASP A 189 2.54 -0.76 5.11
C ASP A 189 2.02 -2.13 5.60
N SER A 190 0.88 -2.57 5.05
CA SER A 190 0.29 -3.87 5.40
C SER A 190 1.13 -5.08 5.00
N VAL A 191 2.11 -4.90 4.11
CA VAL A 191 3.02 -5.95 3.59
C VAL A 191 4.36 -5.94 4.33
N GLY A 192 4.57 -5.02 5.29
CA GLY A 192 5.82 -4.89 6.03
C GLY A 192 6.87 -4.00 5.34
N GLY A 193 6.51 -3.34 4.24
CA GLY A 193 7.36 -2.38 3.54
C GLY A 193 7.42 -1.04 4.26
N LEU A 194 8.62 -0.47 4.40
CA LEU A 194 8.81 0.88 4.92
C LEU A 194 8.46 1.89 3.83
N VAL A 195 7.40 2.67 4.05
CA VAL A 195 6.95 3.72 3.13
C VAL A 195 7.26 5.08 3.74
N THR A 196 7.83 5.97 2.94
CA THR A 196 8.14 7.35 3.32
C THR A 196 7.40 8.31 2.41
N PHE A 197 6.56 9.17 2.99
CA PHE A 197 5.88 10.25 2.28
C PHE A 197 6.44 11.59 2.71
N GLU A 198 6.70 12.46 1.73
CA GLU A 198 7.11 13.84 1.96
C GLU A 198 5.96 14.78 1.60
N PHE A 199 5.61 15.67 2.51
CA PHE A 199 4.59 16.69 2.32
C PHE A 199 5.25 18.07 2.29
N PRO A 200 5.14 18.81 1.17
CA PRO A 200 5.42 20.23 1.18
C PRO A 200 4.34 20.94 2.00
N VAL A 201 4.76 21.76 2.96
CA VAL A 201 3.91 22.54 3.84
C VAL A 201 4.16 24.00 3.54
N GLU A 202 3.20 24.66 2.89
CA GLU A 202 3.33 26.10 2.64
C GLU A 202 3.11 26.87 3.94
N THR A 203 4.18 27.42 4.50
CA THR A 203 4.05 28.38 5.61
C THR A 203 3.44 29.67 5.09
N SER A 204 2.48 30.22 5.85
CA SER A 204 1.85 31.52 5.56
C SER A 204 2.85 32.69 5.61
N ALA A 205 4.10 32.44 6.02
CA ALA A 205 5.21 33.39 6.03
C ALA A 205 5.73 33.76 4.63
N ASN A 206 5.52 32.91 3.61
CA ASN A 206 6.08 33.12 2.27
C ASN A 206 5.11 33.81 1.28
N LYS A 207 3.94 34.27 1.76
CA LYS A 207 3.07 35.19 1.01
C LYS A 207 3.49 36.63 1.31
N ARG A 208 4.60 37.09 0.71
CA ARG A 208 4.95 38.51 0.63
C ARG A 208 5.35 38.88 -0.78
#